data_AF-A0A061HTM9-F1
#
_entry.id   AF-A0A061HTM9-F1
#
_cell.length_a   1.000
_cell.length_b   1.000
_cell.length_c   1.000
_cell.angle_alpha   90.00
_cell.angle_beta   90.00
_cell.angle_gamma   90.00
#
_symmetry.space_group_name_H-M   'P 1'
#
loop_
_entity.id
_entity.type
_entity.pdbx_description
1 polymer ?
#
loop_
_entity_poly.entity_id
_entity_poly.type
_entity_poly.pdbx_seq_one_letter_code
_entity_poly.pdbx_strand_id
1 'polypeptide(L)'
;MPVDEVLLDLVMAFVKDQNDPSIKDKLQALQQILSAERDEFGEQKYICLAEVVQNWNEISPKEQEQFLEYLLYCFMRTREFHEGMKNSSMNWVRGLLQDIFTFLSKTGICCWRWEWGTVYNFLYKNGNVTDEAMKSREFLHLVDAGLAINTPYPLVLPPAREAHLILSFDFSAGDPLE
;
A
#
# COMPACT_ATOMS: atom_id res chain seq x y z
N MET A 1 -19.10 -7.51 7.79
CA MET A 1 -18.17 -6.56 7.17
C MET A 1 -18.15 -5.32 8.05
N PRO A 2 -16.98 -4.81 8.46
CA PRO A 2 -16.92 -3.63 9.33
C PRO A 2 -17.49 -2.41 8.61
N VAL A 3 -18.29 -1.61 9.31
CA VAL A 3 -18.96 -0.41 8.77
C VAL A 3 -17.95 0.58 8.17
N ASP A 4 -16.79 0.70 8.81
CA ASP A 4 -15.68 1.56 8.36
C ASP A 4 -15.20 1.22 6.93
N GLU A 5 -15.16 -0.06 6.57
CA GLU A 5 -14.68 -0.53 5.26
C GLU A 5 -15.69 -0.21 4.16
N VAL A 6 -16.98 -0.41 4.43
CA VAL A 6 -18.07 -0.09 3.50
C VAL A 6 -18.21 1.42 3.29
N LEU A 7 -18.06 2.19 4.36
CA LEU A 7 -18.07 3.65 4.30
C LEU A 7 -16.87 4.18 3.50
N LEU A 8 -15.67 3.64 3.74
CA LEU A 8 -14.48 4.03 3.00
C LEU A 8 -14.65 3.70 1.51
N ASP A 9 -15.11 2.50 1.18
CA ASP A 9 -15.35 2.06 -0.20
C ASP A 9 -16.42 2.92 -0.91
N LEU A 10 -17.47 3.32 -0.19
CA LEU A 10 -18.49 4.25 -0.69
C LEU A 10 -17.91 5.63 -1.02
N VAL A 11 -17.14 6.21 -0.08
CA VAL A 11 -16.52 7.54 -0.28
C VAL A 11 -15.47 7.49 -1.40
N MET A 12 -14.73 6.38 -1.51
CA MET A 12 -13.79 6.13 -2.59
C MET A 12 -14.48 6.11 -3.96
N ALA A 13 -15.61 5.41 -4.09
CA ALA A 13 -16.38 5.36 -5.33
C ALA A 13 -16.88 6.75 -5.72
N PHE A 14 -17.46 7.50 -4.77
CA PHE A 14 -17.99 8.84 -5.01
C PHE A 14 -16.92 9.87 -5.41
N VAL A 15 -15.75 9.83 -4.74
CA VAL A 15 -14.64 10.75 -5.06
C VAL A 15 -14.03 10.43 -6.43
N LYS A 16 -14.05 9.16 -6.85
CA LYS A 16 -13.49 8.71 -8.12
C LYS A 16 -14.40 9.05 -9.31
N ASP A 17 -15.69 8.75 -9.18
CA ASP A 17 -16.72 9.08 -10.17
C ASP A 17 -18.07 9.26 -9.48
N GLN A 18 -18.60 10.48 -9.49
CA GLN A 18 -19.88 10.82 -8.84
C GLN A 18 -21.06 10.05 -9.44
N ASN A 19 -20.92 9.55 -10.68
CA ASN A 19 -21.97 8.79 -11.37
C ASN A 19 -21.72 7.27 -11.36
N ASP A 20 -20.78 6.78 -10.55
CA ASP A 20 -20.47 5.36 -10.46
C ASP A 20 -21.72 4.56 -10.02
N PRO A 21 -22.23 3.62 -10.84
CA PRO A 21 -23.45 2.87 -10.51
C PRO A 21 -23.30 2.03 -9.24
N SER A 22 -22.06 1.67 -8.85
CA SER A 22 -21.79 0.91 -7.63
C SER A 22 -22.01 1.71 -6.34
N ILE A 23 -22.11 3.04 -6.41
CA ILE A 23 -22.38 3.90 -5.24
C ILE A 23 -23.72 3.52 -4.60
N LYS A 24 -24.75 3.27 -5.42
CA LYS A 24 -26.08 2.88 -4.92
C LYS A 24 -26.04 1.52 -4.22
N ASP A 25 -25.31 0.56 -4.77
CA ASP A 25 -25.15 -0.76 -4.17
C ASP A 25 -24.37 -0.69 -2.84
N LYS A 26 -23.31 0.12 -2.76
CA LYS A 26 -22.52 0.35 -1.55
C LYS A 26 -23.33 1.08 -0.47
N LEU A 27 -24.15 2.06 -0.86
CA LEU A 27 -25.10 2.74 0.02
C LEU A 27 -26.16 1.78 0.58
N GLN A 28 -26.70 0.89 -0.25
CA GLN A 28 -27.62 -0.16 0.20
C GLN A 28 -26.93 -1.13 1.17
N ALA A 29 -25.70 -1.55 0.89
CA ALA A 29 -24.92 -2.40 1.79
C ALA A 29 -24.69 -1.72 3.16
N LEU A 30 -24.33 -0.43 3.16
CA LEU A 30 -24.18 0.38 4.37
C LEU A 30 -25.49 0.44 5.17
N GLN A 31 -26.61 0.69 4.50
CA GLN A 31 -27.93 0.71 5.11
C GLN A 31 -28.27 -0.64 5.79
N GLN A 32 -28.01 -1.76 5.11
CA GLN A 32 -28.29 -3.09 5.64
C GLN A 32 -27.48 -3.37 6.91
N ILE A 33 -26.19 -3.04 6.90
CA ILE A 33 -25.30 -3.26 8.06
C ILE A 33 -25.74 -2.39 9.24
N LEU A 34 -26.03 -1.11 9.02
CA LEU A 34 -26.53 -0.21 10.08
C LEU A 34 -27.89 -0.63 10.63
N SER A 35 -28.75 -1.23 9.80
CA SER A 35 -30.05 -1.74 10.24
C SER A 35 -29.96 -3.05 11.05
N ALA A 36 -28.85 -3.78 10.91
CA ALA A 36 -28.55 -5.00 11.65
C ALA A 36 -27.89 -4.70 13.02
N GLU A 37 -27.23 -3.55 13.16
CA GLU A 37 -26.52 -3.09 14.38
C GLU A 37 -27.46 -2.46 15.44
N ARG A 38 -28.71 -2.95 15.57
CA ARG A 38 -29.67 -2.41 16.55
C ARG A 38 -29.20 -2.65 17.99
N ASP A 39 -28.76 -1.59 18.64
CA ASP A 39 -28.61 -1.52 20.10
C ASP A 39 -29.97 -1.56 20.83
N GLU A 40 -29.92 -1.99 22.09
CA GLU A 40 -31.02 -2.25 23.05
C GLU A 40 -32.01 -1.08 23.33
N PHE A 41 -31.89 0.07 22.65
CA PHE A 41 -32.66 1.28 22.90
C PHE A 41 -33.64 1.72 21.80
N GLY A 42 -33.80 0.94 20.73
CA GLY A 42 -34.96 1.08 19.83
C GLY A 42 -35.09 2.38 19.03
N GLU A 43 -34.10 3.27 19.03
CA GLU A 43 -34.13 4.47 18.18
C GLU A 43 -33.56 4.20 16.79
N GLN A 44 -34.41 4.39 15.79
CA GLN A 44 -34.08 4.27 14.37
C GLN A 44 -33.28 5.50 13.91
N LYS A 45 -31.98 5.53 14.24
CA LYS A 45 -31.06 6.66 14.03
C LYS A 45 -30.83 7.05 12.55
N TYR A 46 -31.37 6.27 11.61
CA TYR A 46 -31.02 6.30 10.19
C TYR A 46 -32.22 6.26 9.22
N ILE A 47 -33.42 6.68 9.62
CA ILE A 47 -34.61 6.67 8.74
C ILE A 47 -34.36 7.45 7.43
N CYS A 48 -33.65 8.57 7.51
CA CYS A 48 -33.28 9.40 6.37
C CYS A 48 -32.37 8.67 5.35
N LEU A 49 -31.56 7.68 5.77
CA LEU A 49 -30.71 6.92 4.85
C LEU A 49 -31.52 6.14 3.82
N ALA A 50 -32.66 5.56 4.20
CA ALA A 50 -33.50 4.77 3.29
C ALA A 50 -34.08 5.63 2.15
N GLU A 51 -34.51 6.84 2.47
CA GLU A 51 -35.08 7.78 1.50
C GLU A 51 -34.01 8.29 0.52
N VAL A 52 -32.83 8.63 1.04
CA VAL A 52 -31.70 9.10 0.23
C VAL A 52 -31.16 8.01 -0.69
N VAL A 53 -31.10 6.75 -0.23
CA VAL A 53 -30.68 5.60 -1.05
C VAL A 53 -31.63 5.37 -2.25
N GLN A 54 -32.94 5.54 -2.05
CA GLN A 54 -33.92 5.33 -3.12
C GLN A 54 -33.84 6.42 -4.19
N ASN A 55 -33.66 7.67 -3.75
CA ASN A 55 -33.68 8.84 -4.64
C ASN A 55 -32.28 9.32 -5.04
N TRP A 56 -31.22 8.52 -4.77
CA TRP A 56 -29.82 8.92 -4.96
C TRP A 56 -29.54 9.61 -6.31
N ASN A 57 -30.05 9.05 -7.41
CA ASN A 57 -29.82 9.55 -8.77
C ASN A 57 -30.63 10.81 -9.12
N GLU A 58 -31.64 11.15 -8.32
CA GLU A 58 -32.50 12.32 -8.49
C GLU A 58 -32.02 13.52 -7.67
N ILE A 59 -31.18 13.26 -6.66
CA ILE A 59 -30.58 14.26 -5.78
C ILE A 59 -29.47 15.01 -6.53
N SER A 60 -29.35 16.31 -6.28
CA SER A 60 -28.27 17.08 -6.90
C SER A 60 -26.89 16.64 -6.38
N PRO A 61 -25.81 16.71 -7.19
CA PRO A 61 -24.48 16.31 -6.74
C PRO A 61 -24.00 17.03 -5.48
N LYS A 62 -24.46 18.27 -5.27
CA LYS A 62 -24.17 19.07 -4.07
C LYS A 62 -24.84 18.51 -2.81
N GLU A 63 -26.08 18.04 -2.94
CA GLU A 63 -26.81 17.41 -1.84
C GLU A 63 -26.27 16.00 -1.53
N GLN A 64 -25.84 15.25 -2.55
CA GLN A 64 -25.13 13.99 -2.38
C GLN A 64 -23.83 14.17 -1.59
N GLU A 65 -23.02 15.18 -1.92
CA GLU A 65 -21.82 15.56 -1.18
C GLU A 65 -22.14 15.91 0.28
N GLN A 66 -23.13 16.78 0.52
CA GLN A 66 -23.55 17.16 1.88
C GLN A 66 -24.00 15.94 2.71
N PHE A 67 -24.68 14.99 2.08
CA PHE A 67 -25.11 13.77 2.74
C PHE A 67 -23.92 12.87 3.12
N LEU A 68 -22.95 12.68 2.22
CA LEU A 68 -21.73 11.94 2.52
C LEU A 68 -20.89 12.63 3.60
N GLU A 69 -20.82 13.96 3.60
CA GLU A 69 -20.19 14.72 4.68
C GLU A 69 -20.89 14.49 6.02
N TYR A 70 -22.23 14.43 6.03
CA TYR A 70 -22.99 14.13 7.24
C TYR A 70 -22.72 12.71 7.74
N LEU A 71 -22.67 11.72 6.85
CA LEU A 71 -22.31 10.34 7.21
C LEU A 71 -20.90 10.27 7.80
N LEU A 72 -19.91 10.83 7.10
CA LEU A 72 -18.53 10.92 7.58
C LEU A 72 -18.44 11.59 8.95
N TYR A 73 -19.17 12.69 9.15
CA TYR A 73 -19.26 13.36 10.44
C TYR A 73 -19.85 12.45 11.52
N CYS A 74 -20.94 11.72 11.25
CA CYS A 74 -21.53 10.79 12.20
C CYS A 74 -20.57 9.66 12.60
N PHE A 75 -19.83 9.10 11.64
CA PHE A 75 -18.88 8.02 11.89
C PHE A 75 -17.60 8.52 12.59
N MET A 76 -17.05 9.66 12.18
CA MET A 76 -15.87 10.24 12.83
C MET A 76 -16.17 10.75 14.25
N ARG A 77 -17.36 11.34 14.49
CA ARG A 77 -17.81 11.77 15.83
C ARG A 77 -17.94 10.61 16.81
N THR A 78 -18.13 9.38 16.31
CA THR A 78 -18.20 8.19 17.15
C THR A 78 -16.82 7.76 17.67
N ARG A 79 -15.71 8.31 17.13
CA ARG A 79 -14.34 7.98 17.57
C ARG A 79 -13.64 9.04 18.42
N GLU A 80 -13.81 10.35 18.24
CA GLU A 80 -13.06 11.35 19.02
C GLU A 80 -13.82 12.68 19.28
N PHE A 81 -13.74 13.16 20.53
CA PHE A 81 -14.15 14.49 20.97
C PHE A 81 -12.98 15.47 20.77
N HIS A 82 -12.99 16.32 19.74
CA HIS A 82 -12.72 17.77 19.89
C HIS A 82 -13.06 18.57 18.63
N GLU A 83 -13.63 19.74 18.89
CA GLU A 83 -13.98 20.85 18.00
C GLU A 83 -12.90 21.27 17.00
N GLY A 84 -13.36 21.72 15.82
CA GLY A 84 -12.63 22.72 15.05
C GLY A 84 -12.27 22.34 13.61
N MET A 85 -13.19 21.79 12.81
CA MET A 85 -12.97 21.67 11.37
C MET A 85 -14.22 22.12 10.59
N LYS A 86 -14.25 23.40 10.19
CA LYS A 86 -15.33 24.01 9.37
C LYS A 86 -15.07 23.91 7.86
N ASN A 87 -13.97 23.27 7.45
CA ASN A 87 -13.67 23.06 6.04
C ASN A 87 -14.15 21.65 5.64
N SER A 88 -14.89 21.58 4.53
CA SER A 88 -15.50 20.39 3.93
C SER A 88 -14.64 19.13 4.13
N SER A 89 -15.17 18.19 4.93
CA SER A 89 -14.49 16.94 5.29
C SER A 89 -14.11 16.11 4.07
N MET A 90 -14.87 16.25 2.98
CA MET A 90 -14.63 15.55 1.73
C MET A 90 -13.40 16.06 0.98
N ASN A 91 -13.09 17.36 1.04
CA ASN A 91 -11.85 17.89 0.47
C ASN A 91 -10.61 17.36 1.21
N TRP A 92 -10.72 17.14 2.52
CA TRP A 92 -9.65 16.54 3.32
C TRP A 92 -9.47 15.05 2.99
N VAL A 93 -10.56 14.28 2.89
CA VAL A 93 -10.50 12.87 2.44
C VAL A 93 -9.92 12.76 1.04
N ARG A 94 -10.35 13.62 0.10
CA ARG A 94 -9.79 13.67 -1.26
C ARG A 94 -8.27 13.94 -1.23
N GLY A 95 -7.81 14.85 -0.36
CA GLY A 95 -6.39 15.12 -0.16
C GLY A 95 -5.62 13.90 0.35
N LEU A 96 -6.13 13.22 1.38
CA LEU A 96 -5.51 12.01 1.94
C LEU A 96 -5.39 10.90 0.89
N LEU A 97 -6.42 10.69 0.09
CA LEU A 97 -6.41 9.67 -0.97
C LEU A 97 -5.41 9.99 -2.07
N GLN A 98 -5.31 11.27 -2.44
CA GLN A 98 -4.31 11.74 -3.40
C GLN A 98 -2.88 11.54 -2.87
N ASP A 99 -2.64 11.80 -1.60
CA ASP A 99 -1.34 11.60 -0.96
C ASP A 99 -0.97 10.11 -0.90
N ILE A 100 -1.90 9.24 -0.49
CA ILE A 100 -1.71 7.78 -0.48
C ILE A 100 -1.42 7.26 -1.89
N PHE A 101 -2.20 7.68 -2.89
CA PHE A 101 -1.97 7.29 -4.27
C PHE A 101 -0.60 7.76 -4.78
N THR A 102 -0.21 8.99 -4.43
CA THR A 102 1.11 9.54 -4.77
C THR A 102 2.23 8.74 -4.12
N PHE A 103 2.06 8.34 -2.86
CA PHE A 103 3.01 7.50 -2.14
C PHE A 103 3.14 6.11 -2.79
N LEU A 104 2.01 5.44 -3.07
CA LEU A 104 2.00 4.11 -3.69
C LEU A 104 2.61 4.14 -5.09
N SER A 105 2.26 5.13 -5.91
CA SER A 105 2.82 5.27 -7.26
C SER A 105 4.32 5.54 -7.24
N LYS A 106 4.80 6.45 -6.39
CA LYS A 106 6.25 6.70 -6.22
C LYS A 106 7.00 5.48 -5.71
N THR A 107 6.42 4.77 -4.74
CA THR A 107 7.00 3.54 -4.19
C THR A 107 7.07 2.44 -5.26
N GLY A 108 6.00 2.26 -6.04
CA GLY A 108 5.97 1.30 -7.14
C GLY A 108 7.00 1.63 -8.23
N ILE A 109 7.15 2.91 -8.61
CA ILE A 109 8.18 3.35 -9.55
C ILE A 109 9.57 3.08 -9.00
N CYS A 110 9.80 3.34 -7.70
CA CYS A 110 11.06 3.06 -7.03
C CYS A 110 11.39 1.57 -7.11
N CYS A 111 10.46 0.69 -6.70
CA CYS A 111 10.63 -0.75 -6.76
C CYS A 111 10.90 -1.26 -8.19
N TRP A 112 10.24 -0.70 -9.21
CA TRP A 112 10.44 -1.10 -10.61
C TRP A 112 11.81 -0.70 -11.15
N ARG A 113 12.31 0.49 -10.76
CA ARG A 113 13.60 1.02 -11.20
C ARG A 113 14.76 0.64 -10.29
N TRP A 114 14.50 -0.18 -9.27
CA TRP A 114 15.51 -0.49 -8.27
C TRP A 114 16.57 -1.41 -8.85
N GLU A 115 17.82 -0.95 -8.85
CA GLU A 115 19.00 -1.72 -9.20
C GLU A 115 19.92 -1.83 -7.98
N TRP A 116 20.30 -3.05 -7.61
CA TRP A 116 21.19 -3.30 -6.48
C TRP A 116 22.66 -3.17 -6.88
N GLY A 117 23.42 -2.44 -6.06
CA GLY A 117 24.88 -2.44 -6.10
C GLY A 117 25.51 -2.11 -7.45
N THR A 118 24.89 -1.20 -8.21
CA THR A 118 25.42 -0.75 -9.50
C THR A 118 26.71 0.03 -9.29
N VAL A 119 27.82 -0.50 -9.79
CA VAL A 119 29.16 0.09 -9.72
C VAL A 119 29.83 0.05 -11.09
N TYR A 120 30.76 0.97 -11.33
CA TYR A 120 31.54 0.96 -12.57
C TYR A 120 32.41 -0.30 -12.65
N ASN A 121 32.37 -0.95 -13.80
CA ASN A 121 33.15 -2.15 -14.05
C ASN A 121 34.61 -1.79 -14.34
N PHE A 122 35.51 -2.13 -13.41
CA PHE A 122 36.95 -1.92 -13.57
C PHE A 122 37.59 -2.81 -14.66
N LEU A 123 36.88 -3.84 -15.14
CA LEU A 123 37.31 -4.70 -16.24
C LEU A 123 36.76 -4.26 -17.60
N TYR A 124 35.97 -3.19 -17.64
CA TYR A 124 35.38 -2.68 -18.88
C TYR A 124 36.47 -2.33 -19.90
N LYS A 125 36.37 -2.92 -21.10
CA LYS A 125 37.37 -2.75 -22.18
C LYS A 125 38.81 -3.09 -21.79
N ASN A 126 39.03 -3.91 -20.76
CA ASN A 126 40.36 -4.36 -20.41
C ASN A 126 40.79 -5.52 -21.32
N GLY A 127 41.95 -5.40 -21.97
CA GLY A 127 42.48 -6.41 -22.90
C GLY A 127 42.91 -7.71 -22.24
N ASN A 128 43.25 -7.69 -20.95
CA ASN A 128 43.97 -8.77 -20.26
C ASN A 128 43.09 -9.84 -19.60
N VAL A 129 41.75 -9.73 -19.69
CA VAL A 129 40.81 -10.71 -19.14
C VAL A 129 40.43 -11.72 -20.21
N THR A 130 40.06 -12.96 -19.90
CA THR A 130 39.58 -13.93 -20.91
C THR A 130 38.06 -13.94 -21.07
N ASP A 131 37.34 -13.42 -20.07
CA ASP A 131 35.88 -13.36 -20.03
C ASP A 131 35.31 -12.19 -20.87
N GLU A 132 34.65 -12.52 -21.98
CA GLU A 132 33.96 -11.59 -22.89
C GLU A 132 32.77 -10.88 -22.23
N ALA A 133 32.03 -11.57 -21.36
CA ALA A 133 30.85 -11.01 -20.69
C ALA A 133 31.25 -9.95 -19.66
N MET A 134 32.36 -10.15 -18.95
CA MET A 134 32.91 -9.16 -18.02
C MET A 134 33.57 -7.97 -18.72
N LYS A 135 34.09 -8.11 -19.94
CA LYS A 135 34.70 -6.98 -20.67
C LYS A 135 33.71 -6.03 -21.32
N SER A 136 32.57 -6.57 -21.75
CA SER A 136 31.56 -5.84 -22.54
C SER A 136 30.63 -4.98 -21.70
N ARG A 137 30.46 -5.31 -20.41
CA ARG A 137 29.57 -4.57 -19.49
C ARG A 137 30.26 -3.35 -18.90
N GLU A 138 29.61 -2.19 -18.98
CA GLU A 138 30.11 -0.94 -18.37
C GLU A 138 29.90 -0.91 -16.85
N PHE A 139 28.81 -1.53 -16.38
CA PHE A 139 28.44 -1.58 -14.98
C PHE A 139 28.41 -3.02 -14.46
N LEU A 140 28.78 -3.19 -13.19
CA LEU A 140 28.57 -4.40 -12.41
C LEU A 140 27.39 -4.17 -11.46
N HIS A 141 26.59 -5.21 -11.25
CA HIS A 141 25.54 -5.21 -10.24
C HIS A 141 25.94 -6.18 -9.14
N LEU A 142 26.28 -5.63 -7.98
CA LEU A 142 26.69 -6.41 -6.82
C LEU A 142 25.47 -6.69 -5.95
N VAL A 143 25.30 -7.95 -5.59
CA VAL A 143 24.22 -8.42 -4.73
C VAL A 143 24.81 -9.06 -3.48
N ASP A 144 24.00 -9.13 -2.43
CA ASP A 144 24.38 -9.84 -1.21
C ASP A 144 24.70 -11.31 -1.54
N ALA A 145 25.83 -11.82 -1.05
CA ALA A 145 26.25 -13.20 -1.29
C ALA A 145 25.29 -14.20 -0.64
N GLY A 146 24.63 -13.83 0.45
CA GLY A 146 23.63 -14.65 1.15
C GLY A 146 22.40 -14.97 0.30
N LEU A 147 22.16 -14.25 -0.80
CA LEU A 147 21.12 -14.61 -1.78
C LEU A 147 21.47 -15.87 -2.60
N ALA A 148 22.76 -16.20 -2.71
CA ALA A 148 23.23 -17.36 -3.46
C ALA A 148 23.79 -18.44 -2.53
N ILE A 149 24.78 -18.09 -1.72
CA ILE A 149 25.44 -19.00 -0.80
C ILE A 149 25.69 -18.25 0.51
N ASN A 150 25.08 -18.71 1.60
CA ASN A 150 25.22 -18.07 2.92
C ASN A 150 26.56 -18.41 3.61
N THR A 151 27.66 -18.40 2.86
CA THR A 151 29.00 -18.61 3.42
C THR A 151 30.08 -17.83 2.67
N PRO A 152 31.09 -17.29 3.40
CA PRO A 152 32.21 -16.59 2.80
C PRO A 152 33.30 -17.51 2.25
N TYR A 153 33.04 -18.81 2.03
CA TYR A 153 34.05 -19.76 1.53
C TYR A 153 34.82 -19.32 0.27
N PRO A 154 34.20 -18.66 -0.74
CA PRO A 154 34.94 -18.15 -1.89
C PRO A 154 36.12 -17.21 -1.54
N LEU A 155 36.13 -16.61 -0.34
CA LEU A 155 37.20 -15.72 0.12
C LEU A 155 38.40 -16.45 0.73
N VAL A 156 38.19 -17.68 1.23
CA VAL A 156 39.21 -18.45 1.97
C VAL A 156 39.72 -19.67 1.20
N LEU A 157 38.94 -20.21 0.27
CA LEU A 157 39.30 -21.33 -0.59
C LEU A 157 40.33 -21.04 -1.71
N PRO A 158 40.61 -19.79 -2.14
CA PRO A 158 41.61 -19.58 -3.18
C PRO A 158 42.97 -20.19 -2.81
N PRO A 159 43.65 -20.93 -3.73
CA PRO A 159 44.88 -21.63 -3.42
C PRO A 159 45.98 -20.76 -2.81
N ALA A 160 46.02 -19.48 -3.19
CA ALA A 160 46.96 -18.49 -2.65
C ALA A 160 46.84 -18.25 -1.13
N ARG A 161 45.74 -18.67 -0.50
CA ARG A 161 45.53 -18.54 0.95
C ARG A 161 46.13 -19.70 1.74
N GLU A 162 46.38 -20.85 1.11
CA GLU A 162 46.93 -22.05 1.75
C GLU A 162 46.24 -22.38 3.09
N ALA A 163 44.91 -22.29 3.11
CA ALA A 163 44.13 -22.52 4.33
C ALA A 163 44.16 -24.01 4.70
N HIS A 164 44.68 -24.32 5.89
CA HIS A 164 44.80 -25.70 6.39
C HIS A 164 43.63 -26.11 7.31
N LEU A 165 43.04 -25.14 8.00
CA LEU A 165 41.89 -25.32 8.89
C LEU A 165 40.99 -24.09 8.78
N ILE A 166 39.69 -24.32 8.62
CA ILE A 166 38.67 -23.28 8.63
C ILE A 166 37.70 -23.59 9.76
N LEU A 167 37.55 -22.65 10.69
CA LEU A 167 36.51 -22.69 11.72
C LEU A 167 35.33 -21.88 11.20
N SER A 168 34.30 -22.55 10.71
CA SER A 168 33.07 -21.89 10.27
C SER A 168 32.12 -21.70 11.45
N PHE A 169 31.47 -20.54 11.47
CA PHE A 169 30.36 -20.26 12.37
C PHE A 169 29.15 -20.00 11.49
N ASP A 170 28.11 -20.78 11.66
CA ASP A 170 26.87 -20.61 10.93
C ASP A 170 25.81 -19.94 11.80
N PHE A 171 25.11 -18.99 11.19
CA PHE A 171 24.01 -18.21 11.78
C PHE A 171 22.74 -18.31 10.94
N SER A 172 22.67 -19.29 10.03
CA SER A 172 21.48 -19.58 9.24
C SER A 172 20.27 -19.84 10.14
N ALA A 173 19.11 -19.34 9.72
CA ALA A 173 17.86 -19.57 10.44
C ALA A 173 17.31 -20.99 10.24
N GLY A 174 17.80 -21.69 9.21
CA GLY A 174 17.39 -23.04 8.80
C GLY A 174 18.36 -24.13 9.25
N ASP A 175 18.68 -25.04 8.34
CA ASP A 175 19.63 -26.13 8.61
C ASP A 175 21.05 -25.56 8.70
N PRO A 176 21.76 -25.75 9.83
CA PRO A 176 23.11 -25.22 10.02
C PRO A 176 24.20 -25.88 9.14
N LEU A 177 23.84 -26.88 8.33
CA LEU A 177 24.74 -27.65 7.46
C LEU A 177 24.33 -27.63 5.97
N GLU A 178 23.51 -26.68 5.56
CA GLU A 178 23.01 -26.51 4.18
C GLU A 178 24.06 -25.95 3.20
#